data_AF-A0AAJ5ZTE5-F1
#
_entry.id   AF-A0AAJ5ZTE5-F1
#
_cell.length_a   1.000
_cell.length_b   1.000
_cell.length_c   1.000
_cell.angle_alpha   90.00
_cell.angle_beta   90.00
_cell.angle_gamma   90.00
#
_symmetry.space_group_name_H-M   'P 1'
#
loop_
_entity.id
_entity.type
_entity.pdbx_description
1 polymer ?
#
loop_
_entity_poly.entity_id
_entity_poly.type
_entity_poly.pdbx_seq_one_letter_code
_entity_poly.pdbx_strand_id
1 'polypeptide(L)'
;MESNLTVKAPTIHRARLAWSLYINYFIHGFGIIILAQNMTSLGAAWNSPLKIVSFVISGVGIGRLLSYLINGFLADLSSRKAFVLLGMSAYLAFAIGIPFSHNI
;
A
#
# COMPACT_ATOMS: atom_id res chain seq x y z
N MET A 1 42.13 19.70 -9.60
CA MET A 1 41.80 18.84 -10.76
C MET A 1 41.10 17.58 -10.27
N GLU A 2 39.89 17.66 -9.72
CA GLU A 2 39.13 16.45 -9.36
C GLU A 2 37.64 16.76 -9.49
N SER A 3 37.12 16.63 -10.70
CA SER A 3 35.68 16.50 -10.96
C SER A 3 35.46 15.17 -11.67
N ASN A 4 34.30 14.56 -11.42
CA ASN A 4 33.77 13.34 -12.08
C ASN A 4 33.96 12.00 -11.35
N LEU A 5 33.56 11.93 -10.08
CA LEU A 5 33.05 10.68 -9.51
C LEU A 5 31.53 10.61 -9.67
N THR A 6 31.03 10.68 -10.90
CA THR A 6 29.64 10.37 -11.21
C THR A 6 29.54 8.87 -11.44
N VAL A 7 29.29 8.12 -10.37
CA VAL A 7 28.94 6.69 -10.43
C VAL A 7 27.64 6.55 -11.21
N LYS A 8 27.76 6.34 -12.52
CA LYS A 8 26.63 6.09 -13.42
C LYS A 8 26.13 4.67 -13.15
N ALA A 9 25.24 4.53 -12.17
CA ALA A 9 24.54 3.27 -11.90
C ALA A 9 23.95 2.72 -13.22
N PRO A 10 23.98 1.40 -13.46
CA PRO A 10 23.62 0.81 -14.75
C PRO A 10 22.16 1.14 -15.09
N THR A 11 21.97 2.02 -16.07
CA THR A 11 20.69 2.64 -16.46
C THR A 11 19.66 1.62 -16.94
N ILE A 12 20.11 0.47 -17.45
CA ILE A 12 19.27 -0.61 -17.99
C ILE A 12 18.37 -1.24 -16.92
N HIS A 13 18.87 -1.41 -15.68
CA HIS A 13 18.08 -2.03 -14.62
C HIS A 13 16.95 -1.11 -14.12
N ARG A 14 17.22 0.19 -14.05
CA ARG A 14 16.22 1.21 -13.68
C ARG A 14 15.12 1.35 -14.72
N ALA A 15 15.46 1.32 -16.01
CA ALA A 15 14.47 1.36 -17.09
C ALA A 15 13.54 0.15 -17.04
N ARG A 16 14.06 -1.06 -16.78
CA ARG A 16 13.26 -2.28 -16.68
C ARG A 16 12.33 -2.27 -15.47
N LEU A 17 12.81 -1.80 -14.32
CA LEU A 17 12.00 -1.61 -13.10
C LEU A 17 10.91 -0.56 -13.31
N ALA A 18 11.25 0.58 -13.91
CA ALA A 18 10.29 1.65 -14.20
C ALA A 18 9.18 1.19 -15.15
N TRP A 19 9.52 0.44 -16.20
CA TRP A 19 8.54 -0.17 -17.11
C TRP A 19 7.63 -1.16 -16.37
N SER A 20 8.22 -2.06 -15.58
CA SER A 20 7.44 -3.04 -14.80
C SER A 20 6.48 -2.36 -13.81
N LEU A 21 6.90 -1.27 -13.17
CA LEU A 21 6.06 -0.47 -12.29
C LEU A 21 4.93 0.22 -13.07
N TYR A 22 5.23 0.83 -14.22
CA TYR A 22 4.23 1.49 -15.06
C TYR A 22 3.12 0.54 -15.51
N ILE A 23 3.49 -0.64 -16.02
CA ILE A 23 2.52 -1.66 -16.43
C ILE A 23 1.71 -2.16 -15.24
N ASN A 24 2.34 -2.38 -14.09
CA ASN A 24 1.63 -2.83 -12.89
C ASN A 24 0.56 -1.82 -12.46
N TYR A 25 0.89 -0.53 -12.46
CA TYR A 25 -0.06 0.54 -12.14
C TYR A 25 -1.17 0.66 -13.20
N PHE A 26 -0.83 0.49 -14.47
CA PHE A 26 -1.79 0.53 -15.57
C PHE A 26 -2.81 -0.61 -15.49
N ILE A 27 -2.36 -1.86 -15.34
CA ILE A 27 -3.22 -3.04 -15.19
C ILE A 27 -4.10 -2.90 -13.93
N HIS A 28 -3.53 -2.41 -12.82
CA HIS A 28 -4.28 -2.20 -11.60
C HIS A 28 -5.41 -1.18 -11.77
N GLY A 29 -5.16 -0.06 -12.45
CA GLY A 29 -6.18 0.92 -12.79
C GLY A 29 -7.31 0.33 -13.64
N PHE A 30 -6.95 -0.47 -14.66
CA PHE A 30 -7.91 -1.21 -15.46
C PHE A 30 -8.76 -2.17 -14.61
N GLY A 31 -8.17 -2.86 -13.64
CA GLY A 31 -8.89 -3.75 -12.73
C GLY A 31 -9.99 -3.02 -11.95
N ILE A 32 -9.70 -1.84 -11.39
CA ILE A 32 -10.69 -1.04 -10.65
C ILE A 32 -11.78 -0.50 -11.58
N ILE A 33 -11.42 -0.05 -12.78
CA ILE A 33 -12.40 0.44 -13.77
C ILE A 33 -13.34 -0.69 -14.19
N ILE A 34 -12.82 -1.87 -14.52
CA ILE A 34 -13.65 -3.03 -14.91
C ILE A 34 -14.59 -3.43 -13.77
N LEU A 35 -14.10 -3.43 -12.53
CA LEU A 35 -14.93 -3.68 -11.33
C LEU A 35 -16.04 -2.64 -11.18
N ALA A 36 -15.72 -1.34 -11.33
CA ALA A 36 -16.70 -0.25 -11.25
C ALA A 36 -17.74 -0.30 -12.38
N GLN A 37 -17.33 -0.68 -13.58
CA GLN A 37 -18.25 -0.81 -14.71
C GLN A 37 -19.15 -2.07 -14.58
N ASN A 38 -18.70 -3.13 -13.90
CA ASN A 38 -19.45 -4.37 -13.71
C ASN A 38 -20.17 -4.49 -12.35
N MET A 39 -20.34 -3.39 -11.62
CA MET A 39 -20.94 -3.38 -10.28
C MET A 39 -22.32 -4.02 -10.21
N THR A 40 -23.11 -3.91 -11.28
CA THR A 40 -24.44 -4.52 -11.42
C THR A 40 -24.35 -6.05 -11.48
N SER A 41 -23.43 -6.59 -12.27
CA SER A 41 -23.18 -8.03 -12.35
C SER A 41 -22.59 -8.58 -11.05
N LEU A 42 -21.72 -7.82 -10.39
CA LEU A 42 -21.15 -8.17 -9.09
C LEU A 42 -22.21 -8.16 -7.97
N GLY A 43 -23.11 -7.18 -7.97
CA GLY A 43 -24.23 -7.13 -7.02
C GLY A 43 -25.18 -8.31 -7.18
N ALA A 44 -25.47 -8.70 -8.41
CA ALA A 44 -26.26 -9.90 -8.70
C ALA A 44 -25.57 -11.19 -8.22
N ALA A 45 -24.25 -11.33 -8.47
CA ALA A 45 -23.47 -12.49 -8.04
C ALA A 45 -23.32 -12.60 -6.52
N TRP A 46 -23.19 -11.46 -5.82
CA TRP A 46 -23.06 -11.41 -4.35
C TRP A 46 -24.41 -11.30 -3.62
N ASN A 47 -25.53 -11.40 -4.35
CA ASN A 47 -26.88 -11.22 -3.81
C ASN A 47 -27.02 -9.96 -2.93
N SER A 48 -26.26 -8.92 -3.27
CA SER A 48 -26.07 -7.75 -2.43
C SER A 48 -26.51 -6.49 -3.17
N PRO A 49 -27.19 -5.54 -2.50
CA PRO A 49 -27.60 -4.30 -3.12
C PRO A 49 -26.38 -3.51 -3.61
N LEU A 50 -26.56 -2.77 -4.71
CA LEU A 50 -25.51 -1.96 -5.36
C LEU A 50 -24.75 -1.04 -4.38
N LYS A 51 -25.44 -0.58 -3.33
CA LYS A 51 -24.85 0.22 -2.24
C LYS A 51 -23.71 -0.49 -1.51
N ILE A 52 -23.82 -1.80 -1.30
CA ILE A 52 -22.77 -2.58 -0.63
C ILE A 52 -21.58 -2.80 -1.56
N VAL A 53 -21.84 -3.08 -2.84
CA VAL A 53 -20.80 -3.26 -3.86
C VAL A 53 -19.99 -1.97 -4.06
N SER A 54 -20.66 -0.81 -4.08
CA SER A 54 -19.99 0.49 -4.18
C SER A 54 -19.21 0.87 -2.94
N PHE A 55 -19.69 0.48 -1.76
CA PHE A 55 -18.94 0.64 -0.51
C PHE A 55 -17.66 -0.20 -0.51
N VAL A 56 -17.72 -1.45 -0.97
CA VAL A 56 -16.53 -2.32 -1.08
C VAL A 56 -15.51 -1.75 -2.07
N ILE A 57 -15.95 -1.29 -3.24
CA ILE A 57 -15.05 -0.69 -4.25
C ILE A 57 -14.42 0.60 -3.71
N SER A 58 -15.19 1.42 -2.98
CA SER A 58 -14.66 2.61 -2.30
C SER A 58 -13.61 2.24 -1.23
N GLY A 59 -13.87 1.16 -0.49
CA GLY A 59 -12.92 0.60 0.48
C GLY A 59 -11.61 0.12 -0.16
N VAL A 60 -11.66 -0.49 -1.35
CA VAL A 60 -10.47 -0.86 -2.11
C VAL A 60 -9.67 0.38 -2.53
N GLY A 61 -10.35 1.44 -2.98
CA GLY A 61 -9.70 2.71 -3.32
C GLY A 61 -9.01 3.37 -2.12
N ILE A 62 -9.70 3.46 -0.98
CA ILE A 62 -9.15 4.00 0.28
C ILE A 62 -8.01 3.12 0.79
N GLY A 63 -8.14 1.80 0.72
CA GLY A 63 -7.11 0.85 1.11
C GLY A 63 -5.82 1.05 0.34
N ARG A 64 -5.88 1.44 -0.94
CA ARG A 64 -4.69 1.76 -1.74
C ARG A 64 -4.03 3.09 -1.33
N LEU A 65 -4.82 4.12 -1.03
CA LEU A 65 -4.29 5.39 -0.49
C LEU A 65 -3.56 5.15 0.83
N LEU A 66 -4.17 4.36 1.72
CA LEU A 66 -3.55 3.97 2.99
C LEU A 66 -2.31 3.11 2.77
N SER A 67 -2.39 2.13 1.87
CA SER A 67 -1.28 1.23 1.56
C SER A 67 -0.10 1.95 0.92
N TYR A 68 -0.31 3.02 0.15
CA TYR A 68 0.78 3.88 -0.34
C TYR A 68 1.39 4.74 0.74
N LEU A 69 0.58 5.29 1.65
CA LEU A 69 1.10 6.04 2.79
C LEU A 69 1.97 5.14 3.67
N ILE A 70 1.49 3.92 3.95
CA ILE A 70 2.22 2.92 4.70
C ILE A 70 3.45 2.46 3.90
N ASN A 71 3.34 2.07 2.63
CA ASN A 71 4.51 1.66 1.83
C ASN A 71 5.51 2.79 1.62
N GLY A 72 5.09 4.05 1.56
CA GLY A 72 5.99 5.20 1.50
C GLY A 72 6.75 5.34 2.81
N PHE A 73 6.02 5.31 3.93
CA PHE A 73 6.63 5.26 5.26
C PHE A 73 7.57 4.06 5.40
N LEU A 74 7.16 2.86 4.99
CA LEU A 74 7.90 1.59 5.06
C LEU A 74 9.10 1.55 4.11
N ALA A 75 9.01 2.17 2.93
CA ALA A 75 10.10 2.29 1.97
C ALA A 75 11.21 3.20 2.49
N ASP A 76 10.84 4.33 3.12
CA ASP A 76 11.80 5.21 3.81
C ASP A 76 12.41 4.52 5.04
N LEU A 77 11.63 3.63 5.65
CA LEU A 77 12.01 2.80 6.78
C LEU A 77 12.90 1.60 6.39
N SER A 78 12.95 1.22 5.12
CA SER A 78 13.75 0.09 4.61
C SER A 78 15.27 0.22 4.84
N SER A 79 15.72 1.29 5.52
CA SER A 79 17.06 1.43 6.12
C SER A 79 16.98 1.49 7.66
N ARG A 80 16.85 0.32 8.32
CA ARG A 80 17.14 0.04 9.75
C ARG A 80 16.30 0.68 10.86
N LYS A 81 15.84 1.93 10.74
CA LYS A 81 15.18 2.67 11.84
C LYS A 81 13.70 2.29 12.04
N ALA A 82 13.13 1.63 11.04
CA ALA A 82 11.75 1.18 10.95
C ALA A 82 11.29 0.17 11.92
N PHE A 83 12.08 -0.89 11.96
CA PHE A 83 11.81 -2.07 12.71
C PHE A 83 11.88 -1.72 14.19
N VAL A 84 12.81 -0.81 14.53
CA VAL A 84 12.92 -0.22 15.86
C VAL A 84 11.69 0.62 16.18
N LEU A 85 11.24 1.53 15.30
CA LEU A 85 10.07 2.38 15.57
C LEU A 85 8.75 1.58 15.63
N LEU A 86 8.59 0.54 14.80
CA LEU A 86 7.46 -0.38 14.86
C LEU A 86 7.49 -1.20 16.14
N GLY A 87 8.66 -1.71 16.53
CA GLY A 87 8.88 -2.38 17.81
C GLY A 87 8.57 -1.45 18.99
N MET A 88 8.99 -0.18 18.93
CA MET A 88 8.65 0.83 19.93
C MET A 88 7.16 1.14 19.95
N SER A 89 6.48 1.19 18.80
CA SER A 89 5.03 1.41 18.73
C SER A 89 4.25 0.23 19.32
N ALA A 90 4.70 -1.00 19.08
CA ALA A 90 4.13 -2.20 19.69
C ALA A 90 4.40 -2.23 21.21
N TYR A 91 5.58 -1.81 21.64
CA TYR A 91 5.93 -1.67 23.06
C TYR A 91 5.08 -0.59 23.75
N LEU A 92 4.82 0.52 23.06
CA LEU A 92 3.97 1.61 23.55
C LEU A 92 2.50 1.17 23.65
N ALA A 93 2.00 0.46 22.63
CA ALA A 93 0.67 -0.12 22.63
C ALA A 93 0.50 -1.16 23.76
N PHE A 94 1.52 -1.99 23.98
CA PHE A 94 1.56 -2.93 25.10
C PHE A 94 1.57 -2.22 26.45
N ALA A 95 2.40 -1.18 26.62
CA ALA A 95 2.47 -0.39 27.85
C ALA A 95 1.16 0.36 28.16
N ILE A 96 0.45 0.83 27.14
CA ILE A 96 -0.89 1.42 27.26
C ILE A 96 -1.95 0.35 27.55
N GLY A 97 -1.77 -0.87 27.01
CA GLY A 97 -2.65 -2.00 27.26
C GLY A 97 -2.58 -2.54 28.69
N ILE A 98 -1.43 -2.47 29.36
CA ILE A 98 -1.23 -2.94 30.74
C ILE A 98 -2.22 -2.32 31.75
N PRO A 99 -2.41 -0.98 31.82
CA PRO A 99 -3.38 -0.39 32.74
C PRO A 99 -4.85 -0.64 32.35
N PHE A 100 -5.14 -0.92 31.08
CA PHE A 100 -6.49 -1.31 30.61
C PHE A 100 -6.77 -2.82 30.77
N SER A 101 -5.73 -3.61 30.99
CA SER A 101 -5.81 -5.01 31.40
C SER A 101 -6.23 -5.06 32.88
N HIS A 102 -7.51 -4.77 33.13
CA HIS A 102 -8.18 -5.29 34.32
C HIS A 102 -8.10 -6.82 34.21
N ASN A 103 -7.35 -7.42 35.12
CA ASN A 103 -7.10 -8.85 35.20
C ASN A 103 -8.43 -9.64 35.23
N ILE A 104 -8.34 -10.94 34.91
CA ILE A 104 -9.29 -12.00 35.33
C ILE A 104 -10.09 -11.70 36.59
#